data_AF-A0A967VRG8-F1
#
_entry.id   AF-A0A967VRG8-F1
#
_cell.length_a   1.000
_cell.length_b   1.000
_cell.length_c   1.000
_cell.angle_alpha   90.00
_cell.angle_beta   90.00
_cell.angle_gamma   90.00
#
_symmetry.space_group_name_H-M   'P 1'
#
loop_
_entity.id
_entity.type
_entity.pdbx_description
1 polymer ?
#
loop_
_entity_poly.entity_id
_entity_poly.type
_entity_poly.pdbx_seq_one_letter_code
_entity_poly.pdbx_strand_id
1 'polypeptide(L)'
;MKHLTDEQQADLREELSGQLERLRRSMKLTEEAARPVELDQTAVGRLSRMDSLQNQGLTKSLQERERVRLAGLQEALARMEDGTYGICVACRAEIPFGRLYVFPEAPSCAACG
;
A
#
# COMPACT_ATOMS: atom_id res chain seq x y z
N MET A 1 26.49 1.78 16.22
CA MET A 1 25.41 2.71 16.54
C MET A 1 24.24 2.34 15.65
N LYS A 2 23.14 1.82 16.21
CA LYS A 2 21.88 1.71 15.45
C LYS A 2 21.27 3.12 15.44
N HIS A 3 20.97 3.69 14.28
CA HIS A 3 20.37 5.03 14.20
C HIS A 3 18.90 5.07 14.63
N LEU A 4 18.24 3.91 14.66
CA LEU A 4 16.92 3.69 15.25
C LEU A 4 17.08 2.90 16.55
N THR A 5 16.34 3.30 17.58
CA THR A 5 16.24 2.52 18.82
C THR A 5 15.38 1.28 18.61
N ASP A 6 15.55 0.26 19.44
CA ASP A 6 14.72 -0.95 19.38
C ASP A 6 13.23 -0.62 19.65
N GLU A 7 12.95 0.39 20.49
CA GLU A 7 11.61 0.93 20.75
C GLU A 7 11.02 1.59 19.49
N GLN A 8 11.79 2.46 18.81
CA GLN A 8 11.34 3.09 17.56
C GLN A 8 11.06 2.05 16.46
N GLN A 9 11.87 0.99 16.36
CA GLN A 9 11.62 -0.08 15.41
C GLN A 9 10.37 -0.89 15.76
N ALA A 10 10.11 -1.11 17.05
CA ALA A 10 8.89 -1.79 17.50
C ALA A 10 7.63 -0.98 17.16
N ASP A 11 7.62 0.31 17.46
CA ASP A 11 6.50 1.21 17.16
C ASP A 11 6.19 1.26 15.65
N LEU A 12 7.24 1.41 14.83
CA LEU A 12 7.10 1.44 13.38
C LEU A 12 6.62 0.08 12.83
N ARG A 13 7.04 -1.04 13.42
CA ARG A 13 6.58 -2.38 13.03
C ARG A 13 5.10 -2.55 13.33
N GLU A 14 4.65 -2.11 14.50
CA GLU A 14 3.24 -2.12 14.88
C GLU A 14 2.41 -1.30 13.89
N GLU A 15 2.84 -0.08 13.56
CA GLU A 15 2.13 0.75 12.58
C GLU A 15 2.08 0.11 11.19
N LEU A 16 3.21 -0.41 10.67
CA LEU A 16 3.25 -1.10 9.37
C LEU A 16 2.32 -2.31 9.31
N SER A 17 2.35 -3.16 10.33
CA SER A 17 1.48 -4.34 10.41
C SER A 17 0.01 -3.95 10.51
N GLY A 18 -0.32 -2.91 11.28
CA GLY A 18 -1.65 -2.34 11.36
C GLY A 18 -2.13 -1.80 10.02
N GLN A 19 -1.29 -1.06 9.29
CA GLN A 19 -1.60 -0.57 7.94
C GLN A 19 -1.82 -1.72 6.95
N LEU A 20 -0.98 -2.76 7.02
CA LEU A 20 -1.06 -3.92 6.15
C LEU A 20 -2.40 -4.65 6.31
N GLU A 21 -2.81 -4.91 7.55
CA GLU A 21 -4.07 -5.60 7.84
C GLU A 21 -5.29 -4.76 7.47
N ARG A 22 -5.25 -3.44 7.70
CA ARG A 22 -6.30 -2.51 7.25
C ARG A 22 -6.44 -2.53 5.72
N LEU A 23 -5.33 -2.47 4.99
CA LEU A 23 -5.33 -2.47 3.53
C LEU A 23 -5.83 -3.80 2.97
N ARG A 24 -5.34 -4.93 3.49
CA ARG A 24 -5.81 -6.27 3.08
C ARG A 24 -7.31 -6.43 3.28
N ARG A 25 -7.84 -5.94 4.40
CA ARG A 25 -9.28 -5.97 4.68
C ARG A 25 -10.06 -5.12 3.67
N SER A 26 -9.59 -3.91 3.37
CA SER A 26 -10.19 -3.03 2.35
C SER A 26 -10.24 -3.71 0.99
N MET A 27 -9.11 -4.26 0.53
CA MET A 27 -9.02 -4.94 -0.77
C MET A 27 -9.98 -6.13 -0.85
N LYS A 28 -10.09 -6.94 0.21
CA LYS A 28 -11.01 -8.09 0.26
C LYS A 28 -12.48 -7.65 0.15
N LEU A 29 -12.87 -6.60 0.86
CA LEU A 29 -14.23 -6.04 0.79
C LEU A 29 -14.55 -5.52 -0.61
N THR A 30 -13.61 -4.79 -1.23
CA THR A 30 -13.77 -4.28 -2.60
C THR A 30 -13.87 -5.41 -3.62
N GLU A 31 -13.09 -6.49 -3.45
CA GLU A 31 -13.15 -7.68 -4.31
C GLU A 31 -14.50 -8.42 -4.17
N GLU A 32 -15.00 -8.58 -2.95
CA GLU A 32 -16.31 -9.20 -2.69
C GLU A 32 -17.46 -8.37 -3.28
N ALA A 33 -17.39 -7.03 -3.17
CA ALA A 33 -18.38 -6.11 -3.75
C ALA A 33 -18.29 -6.01 -5.27
N ALA A 34 -17.11 -6.21 -5.86
CA ALA A 34 -16.87 -6.20 -7.29
C ALA A 34 -17.26 -7.52 -7.98
N ARG A 35 -17.62 -8.57 -7.23
CA ARG A 35 -18.18 -9.79 -7.82
C ARG A 35 -19.42 -9.40 -8.65
N PRO A 36 -19.50 -9.82 -9.92
CA PRO A 36 -20.64 -9.47 -10.74
C PRO A 36 -21.91 -9.99 -10.05
N VAL A 37 -22.76 -9.06 -9.62
CA VAL A 37 -24.17 -9.38 -9.44
C VAL A 37 -24.67 -9.64 -10.85
N GLU A 38 -25.23 -10.83 -11.11
CA GLU A 38 -25.94 -11.17 -12.34
C GLU A 38 -27.05 -10.13 -12.54
N LEU A 39 -26.72 -9.04 -13.22
CA LEU A 39 -27.66 -8.02 -13.64
C LEU A 39 -28.37 -8.57 -14.87
N ASP A 40 -29.68 -8.76 -14.78
CA ASP A 40 -30.55 -9.09 -15.91
C ASP A 40 -30.25 -8.12 -17.07
N GLN A 41 -29.53 -8.63 -18.08
CA GLN A 41 -28.89 -7.83 -19.13
C GLN A 41 -29.88 -7.25 -20.14
N THR A 42 -31.19 -7.46 -19.95
CA THR A 42 -32.22 -7.13 -20.91
C THR A 42 -32.62 -5.64 -20.95
N ALA A 43 -32.13 -4.79 -20.03
CA ALA A 43 -32.58 -3.38 -19.91
C ALA A 43 -31.51 -2.29 -20.14
N VAL A 44 -30.26 -2.62 -20.51
CA VAL A 44 -29.15 -1.65 -20.44
C VAL A 44 -28.84 -0.98 -21.80
N GLY A 45 -29.28 0.27 -21.95
CA GLY A 45 -29.09 1.10 -23.15
C GLY A 45 -27.63 1.56 -23.41
N ARG A 46 -27.40 2.24 -24.55
CA ARG A 46 -26.06 2.69 -25.01
C ARG A 46 -25.31 3.61 -24.02
N LEU A 47 -26.02 4.46 -23.27
CA LEU A 47 -25.42 5.36 -22.27
C LEU A 47 -24.79 4.59 -21.10
N SER A 48 -25.51 3.60 -20.56
CA SER A 48 -25.03 2.82 -19.42
C SER A 48 -23.80 1.97 -19.74
N ARG A 49 -23.56 1.61 -21.01
CA ARG A 49 -22.30 0.95 -21.42
C ARG A 49 -21.08 1.85 -21.34
N MET A 50 -21.21 3.15 -21.67
CA MET A 50 -20.11 4.12 -21.55
C MET A 50 -19.77 4.37 -20.07
N ASP A 51 -20.78 4.58 -19.23
CA ASP A 51 -20.61 4.79 -17.80
C ASP A 51 -19.99 3.56 -17.12
N SER A 52 -20.40 2.35 -17.54
CA SER A 52 -19.84 1.10 -17.05
C SER A 52 -18.35 0.95 -17.37
N LEU A 53 -17.92 1.31 -18.59
CA LEU A 53 -16.51 1.24 -18.98
C LEU A 53 -15.64 2.26 -18.23
N GLN A 54 -16.16 3.48 -18.04
CA GLN A 54 -15.47 4.53 -17.28
C GLN A 54 -15.30 4.13 -15.80
N ASN A 55 -16.36 3.58 -15.19
CA ASN A 55 -16.32 3.06 -13.83
C ASN A 55 -15.32 1.90 -13.69
N GLN A 56 -15.29 0.97 -14.66
CA GLN A 56 -14.29 -0.12 -14.67
C GLN A 56 -12.85 0.40 -14.75
N GLY A 57 -12.60 1.45 -15.54
CA GLY A 57 -11.27 2.08 -15.64
C GLY A 57 -10.81 2.68 -14.31
N LEU A 58 -11.70 3.40 -13.63
CA LEU A 58 -11.43 3.98 -12.31
C LEU A 58 -11.15 2.88 -11.27
N THR A 59 -12.00 1.86 -11.19
CA THR A 59 -11.83 0.73 -10.25
C THR A 59 -10.47 0.03 -10.44
N LYS A 60 -10.06 -0.22 -11.69
CA LYS A 60 -8.74 -0.81 -11.98
C LYS A 60 -7.59 0.06 -11.49
N SER A 61 -7.67 1.38 -11.69
CA SER A 61 -6.62 2.30 -11.24
C SER A 61 -6.47 2.34 -9.71
N LEU A 62 -7.59 2.24 -8.98
CA LEU A 62 -7.60 2.18 -7.52
C LEU A 62 -6.99 0.87 -7.02
N GLN A 63 -7.40 -0.26 -7.58
CA GLN A 63 -6.84 -1.58 -7.25
C GLN A 63 -5.32 -1.65 -7.47
N GLU A 64 -4.82 -1.04 -8.55
CA GLU A 64 -3.38 -1.01 -8.81
C GLU A 64 -2.62 -0.19 -7.75
N ARG A 65 -3.16 0.96 -7.34
CA ARG A 65 -2.57 1.76 -6.24
C ARG A 65 -2.55 0.99 -4.92
N GLU A 66 -3.64 0.28 -4.60
CA GLU A 66 -3.71 -0.57 -3.41
C GLU A 66 -2.67 -1.69 -3.45
N ARG A 67 -2.46 -2.33 -4.61
CA ARG A 67 -1.42 -3.37 -4.79
C ARG A 67 -0.02 -2.83 -4.62
N VAL A 68 0.30 -1.67 -5.19
CA VAL A 68 1.62 -1.03 -5.03
C VAL A 68 1.86 -0.71 -3.55
N ARG A 69 0.86 -0.15 -2.86
CA ARG A 69 0.97 0.14 -1.42
C ARG A 69 1.13 -1.13 -0.59
N LEU A 70 0.39 -2.19 -0.91
CA LEU A 70 0.51 -3.49 -0.25
C LEU A 70 1.94 -4.04 -0.36
N ALA A 71 2.51 -4.02 -1.56
CA ALA A 71 3.89 -4.44 -1.80
C ALA A 71 4.88 -3.59 -1.00
N GLY A 72 4.69 -2.27 -0.94
CA GLY A 72 5.54 -1.36 -0.16
C GLY A 72 5.53 -1.67 1.35
N LEU A 73 4.36 -1.95 1.92
CA LEU A 73 4.23 -2.33 3.33
C LEU A 73 4.89 -3.68 3.63
N GLN A 74 4.70 -4.68 2.76
CA GLN A 74 5.32 -5.99 2.92
C GLN A 74 6.84 -5.92 2.82
N GLU A 75 7.35 -5.15 1.86
CA GLU A 75 8.79 -4.94 1.69
C GLU A 75 9.40 -4.22 2.90
N ALA A 76 8.72 -3.21 3.45
CA ALA A 76 9.17 -2.52 4.65
C ALA A 76 9.29 -3.47 5.86
N LEU A 77 8.32 -4.37 6.04
CA LEU A 77 8.38 -5.40 7.08
C LEU A 77 9.50 -6.43 6.83
N ALA A 78 9.69 -6.85 5.57
CA ALA A 78 10.79 -7.74 5.21
C ALA A 78 12.16 -7.10 5.53
N ARG A 79 12.32 -5.80 5.26
CA ARG A 79 13.52 -5.04 5.66
C ARG A 79 13.72 -4.96 7.18
N MET A 80 12.64 -5.04 7.97
CA MET A 80 12.76 -5.09 9.42
C MET A 80 13.23 -6.45 9.90
N GLU A 81 12.89 -7.52 9.18
CA GLU A 81 13.33 -8.88 9.48
C GLU A 81 14.79 -9.11 9.06
N ASP A 82 15.21 -8.55 7.92
CA ASP A 82 16.60 -8.64 7.43
C ASP A 82 17.57 -7.67 8.13
N GLY A 83 17.06 -6.72 8.91
CA GLY A 83 17.84 -5.72 9.64
C GLY A 83 18.33 -4.53 8.81
N THR A 84 17.80 -4.34 7.59
CA THR A 84 18.12 -3.22 6.69
C THR A 84 17.12 -2.07 6.75
N TYR A 85 16.06 -2.21 7.56
CA TYR A 85 15.07 -1.15 7.75
C TYR A 85 15.71 0.16 8.25
N GLY A 86 15.25 1.28 7.68
CA GLY A 86 15.85 2.60 7.91
C GLY A 86 17.08 2.87 7.07
N ILE A 87 17.44 2.02 6.10
CA ILE A 87 18.51 2.29 5.13
C ILE A 87 17.92 2.55 3.76
N CYS A 88 18.33 3.64 3.12
CA CYS A 88 17.89 4.02 1.78
C CYS A 88 18.34 2.99 0.74
N VAL A 89 17.41 2.43 -0.03
CA VAL A 89 17.73 1.44 -1.08
C VAL A 89 18.59 2.00 -2.22
N ALA A 90 18.57 3.33 -2.42
CA ALA A 90 19.29 3.98 -3.51
C ALA A 90 20.71 4.40 -3.12
N CYS A 91 20.88 5.11 -2.01
CA CYS A 91 22.18 5.67 -1.60
C CYS A 91 22.79 5.00 -0.36
N ARG A 92 22.08 4.05 0.26
CA ARG A 92 22.48 3.36 1.50
C ARG A 92 22.73 4.24 2.72
N ALA A 93 22.30 5.50 2.66
CA ALA A 93 22.29 6.38 3.81
C ALA A 93 21.15 6.01 4.78
N GLU A 94 21.31 6.36 6.04
CA GLU A 94 20.28 6.23 7.06
C GLU A 94 19.09 7.14 6.76
N ILE A 95 17.89 6.62 6.93
CA ILE A 95 16.63 7.35 6.80
C ILE A 95 16.26 7.86 8.19
N PRO A 96 16.15 9.18 8.40
CA PRO A 96 15.83 9.74 9.71
C PRO A 96 14.48 9.22 10.23
N PHE A 97 14.39 8.95 11.54
CA PHE A 97 13.16 8.50 12.20
C PHE A 97 11.97 9.39 11.86
N GLY A 98 12.12 10.72 11.86
CA GLY A 98 11.03 11.64 11.55
C GLY A 98 10.39 11.42 10.17
N ARG A 99 11.15 10.90 9.19
CA ARG A 99 10.60 10.53 7.88
C ARG A 99 9.86 9.20 7.96
N LEU A 100 10.43 8.19 8.61
CA LEU A 100 9.80 6.89 8.79
C LEU A 100 8.55 6.96 9.67
N TYR A 101 8.51 7.91 10.60
CA TYR A 101 7.34 8.18 11.44
C TYR A 101 6.15 8.69 10.60
N VAL A 102 6.41 9.48 9.55
CA VAL A 102 5.37 9.98 8.64
C VAL A 102 5.07 8.98 7.52
N PHE A 103 6.11 8.34 6.98
CA PHE A 103 6.05 7.39 5.86
C PHE A 103 6.83 6.12 6.22
N PRO A 104 6.24 5.19 7.00
CA PRO A 104 6.93 4.02 7.50
C PRO A 104 7.31 3.02 6.39
N GLU A 105 6.61 3.05 5.26
CA GLU A 105 6.90 2.22 4.08
C GLU A 105 8.04 2.76 3.19
N ALA A 106 8.51 3.99 3.45
CA ALA A 106 9.45 4.69 2.57
C ALA A 106 10.74 3.88 2.32
N PRO A 107 11.05 3.51 1.06
CA PRO A 107 12.26 2.75 0.74
C PRO A 107 13.50 3.65 0.61
N SER A 108 13.33 4.95 0.46
CA SER A 108 14.41 5.91 0.17
C SER A 108 14.42 7.08 1.17
N CYS A 109 15.55 7.76 1.27
CA CYS A 109 15.68 9.03 1.99
C CYS A 109 15.14 10.20 1.15
N ALA A 110 14.92 11.35 1.80
CA ALA A 110 14.36 12.55 1.15
C ALA A 110 15.20 13.14 0.02
N ALA A 111 16.51 12.86 0.00
CA ALA A 111 17.36 13.28 -1.11
C ALA A 111 17.16 12.42 -2.37
N CYS A 112 16.67 11.18 -2.22
CA CYS A 112 16.48 10.23 -3.33
C CYS A 112 15.02 10.09 -3.77
N GLY A 113 14.05 10.51 -2.95
CA GLY A 113 12.63 10.52 -3.26
C GLY A 113 11.80 11.18 -2.17
#